data_AF-A0A535A1F7-F1
#
_entry.id   AF-A0A535A1F7-F1
#
_cell.length_a   1.000
_cell.length_b   1.000
_cell.length_c   1.000
_cell.angle_alpha   90.00
_cell.angle_beta   90.00
_cell.angle_gamma   90.00
#
_symmetry.space_group_name_H-M   'P 1'
#
loop_
_entity.id
_entity.type
_entity.pdbx_description
1 polymer ?
#
loop_
_entity_poly.entity_id
_entity_poly.type
_entity_poly.pdbx_seq_one_letter_code
_entity_poly.pdbx_strand_id
1 'polypeptide(L)'
;MTETPSAVDTALDYLRTHADDHLRGLDQFLRIPSVSADPELRGEVERAAEWVAAELTRIGVENATLHETSSHPIVTAEWLHAGPDAPTVLVYCHYDVQPTDPLDEWIRAPFEPR
;
A
#
# COMPACT_ATOMS: atom_id res chain seq x y z
N MET A 1 0.70 -22.41 34.02
CA MET A 1 0.87 -20.96 33.74
C MET A 1 0.99 -20.83 32.23
N THR A 2 -0.03 -20.34 31.56
CA THR A 2 0.08 -19.93 30.16
C THR A 2 0.67 -18.52 30.15
N GLU A 3 1.83 -18.33 29.53
CA GLU A 3 2.41 -17.01 29.32
C GLU A 3 1.47 -16.18 28.45
N THR A 4 1.28 -14.91 28.82
CA THR A 4 0.51 -13.95 28.02
C THR A 4 1.26 -13.70 26.70
N PRO A 5 0.59 -13.74 25.53
CA PRO A 5 1.22 -13.44 24.25
C PRO A 5 1.87 -12.06 24.27
N SER A 6 3.06 -11.91 23.68
CA SER A 6 3.67 -10.60 23.51
C SER A 6 2.87 -9.75 22.51
N ALA A 7 3.14 -8.44 22.45
CA ALA A 7 2.55 -7.57 21.44
C ALA A 7 2.91 -8.04 20.01
N VAL A 8 4.12 -8.58 19.82
CA VAL A 8 4.57 -9.14 18.53
C VAL A 8 3.79 -10.40 18.19
N ASP A 9 3.60 -11.32 19.14
CA ASP A 9 2.83 -12.55 18.90
C ASP A 9 1.39 -12.22 18.53
N THR A 10 0.78 -11.28 19.26
CA THR A 10 -0.58 -10.79 18.98
C THR A 10 -0.69 -10.20 17.58
N ALA A 11 0.29 -9.39 17.14
CA ALA A 11 0.30 -8.81 15.81
C ALA A 11 0.49 -9.88 14.71
N LEU A 12 1.38 -10.85 14.91
CA LEU A 12 1.60 -11.95 13.97
C LEU A 12 0.37 -12.85 13.84
N ASP A 13 -0.31 -13.14 14.95
CA ASP A 13 -1.54 -13.93 14.92
C ASP A 13 -2.70 -13.19 14.26
N TYR A 14 -2.80 -11.86 14.43
CA TYR A 14 -3.73 -11.03 13.67
C TYR A 14 -3.47 -11.14 12.16
N LEU A 15 -2.21 -10.97 11.73
CA LEU A 15 -1.83 -11.05 10.31
C LEU A 15 -2.14 -12.42 9.70
N ARG A 16 -1.90 -13.50 10.45
CA ARG A 16 -2.22 -14.87 10.02
C ARG A 16 -3.73 -15.10 9.90
N THR A 17 -4.50 -14.61 10.88
CA THR A 17 -5.96 -14.78 10.93
C THR A 17 -6.65 -14.02 9.78
N HIS A 18 -6.09 -12.90 9.35
CA HIS A 18 -6.66 -12.04 8.30
C HIS A 18 -5.89 -12.14 6.97
N ALA A 19 -5.08 -13.20 6.77
CA ALA A 19 -4.22 -13.34 5.60
C ALA A 19 -5.00 -13.24 4.28
N ASP A 20 -6.18 -13.87 4.20
CA ASP A 20 -7.01 -13.83 3.00
C ASP A 20 -7.53 -12.41 2.70
N ASP A 21 -7.82 -11.62 3.73
CA ASP A 21 -8.29 -10.24 3.58
C ASP A 21 -7.15 -9.34 3.08
N HIS A 22 -5.94 -9.54 3.62
CA HIS A 22 -4.74 -8.84 3.18
C HIS A 22 -4.36 -9.18 1.73
N LEU A 23 -4.46 -10.46 1.35
CA LEU A 23 -4.22 -10.90 -0.03
C LEU A 23 -5.27 -10.30 -0.97
N ARG A 24 -6.56 -10.28 -0.61
CA ARG A 24 -7.58 -9.62 -1.42
C ARG A 24 -7.32 -8.12 -1.59
N GLY A 25 -6.86 -7.43 -0.55
CA GLY A 25 -6.45 -6.03 -0.64
C GLY A 25 -5.27 -5.85 -1.60
N LEU A 26 -4.25 -6.71 -1.51
CA LEU A 26 -3.11 -6.72 -2.42
C LEU A 26 -3.55 -6.98 -3.87
N ASP A 27 -4.46 -7.93 -4.11
CA ASP A 27 -4.97 -8.23 -5.44
C ASP A 27 -5.77 -7.07 -6.04
N GLN A 28 -6.49 -6.30 -5.21
CA GLN A 28 -7.15 -5.08 -5.67
C GLN A 28 -6.13 -4.02 -6.08
N PHE A 29 -5.06 -3.84 -5.29
CA PHE A 29 -4.02 -2.87 -5.58
C PHE A 29 -3.21 -3.24 -6.83
N LEU A 30 -2.84 -4.51 -6.98
CA LEU A 30 -2.11 -5.04 -8.13
C LEU A 30 -2.89 -4.96 -9.46
N ARG A 31 -4.20 -4.73 -9.43
CA ARG A 31 -5.01 -4.47 -10.64
C ARG A 31 -4.87 -3.05 -11.16
N ILE A 32 -4.15 -2.17 -10.45
CA ILE A 32 -3.90 -0.79 -10.89
C ILE A 32 -2.57 -0.74 -11.66
N PRO A 33 -2.59 -0.52 -12.99
CA PRO A 33 -1.40 -0.40 -13.81
C PRO A 33 -0.69 0.96 -13.62
N SER A 34 -0.15 1.21 -12.43
CA SER A 34 0.54 2.45 -12.05
C SER A 34 1.95 2.56 -12.66
N VAL A 35 2.09 2.39 -13.97
CA VAL A 35 3.39 2.47 -14.66
C VAL A 35 3.81 3.93 -14.82
N SER A 36 4.74 4.41 -13.99
CA SER A 36 5.12 5.83 -13.94
C SER A 36 5.90 6.32 -15.16
N ALA A 37 6.57 5.41 -15.88
CA ALA A 37 7.35 5.71 -17.07
C ALA A 37 6.48 5.94 -18.32
N ASP A 38 5.19 5.55 -18.28
CA ASP A 38 4.26 5.71 -19.38
C ASP A 38 3.33 6.92 -19.14
N PRO A 39 3.46 8.01 -19.93
CA PRO A 39 2.61 9.18 -19.79
C PRO A 39 1.12 8.91 -19.99
N GLU A 40 0.75 7.88 -20.76
CA GLU A 40 -0.66 7.50 -20.98
C GLU A 40 -1.28 6.89 -19.72
N LEU A 41 -0.46 6.30 -18.84
CA LEU A 41 -0.87 5.70 -17.58
C LEU A 41 -0.78 6.65 -16.37
N ARG A 42 -0.56 7.96 -16.58
CA ARG A 42 -0.54 8.94 -15.48
C ARG A 42 -1.81 8.89 -14.61
N GLY A 43 -2.99 8.73 -15.21
CA GLY A 43 -4.24 8.61 -14.47
C GLY A 43 -4.33 7.34 -13.60
N GLU A 44 -3.61 6.28 -13.99
CA GLU A 44 -3.53 5.03 -13.22
C GLU A 44 -2.57 5.17 -12.03
N VAL A 45 -1.50 5.95 -12.19
CA VAL A 45 -0.63 6.36 -11.07
C VAL A 45 -1.40 7.22 -10.06
N GLU A 46 -2.21 8.17 -10.53
CA GLU A 46 -3.10 8.95 -9.66
C GLU A 46 -4.11 8.05 -8.93
N ARG A 47 -4.73 7.10 -9.63
CA ARG A 47 -5.65 6.11 -9.02
C ARG A 47 -4.97 5.24 -7.96
N ALA A 48 -3.72 4.84 -8.18
CA ALA A 48 -2.94 4.10 -7.17
C ALA A 48 -2.66 4.95 -5.92
N ALA A 49 -2.35 6.23 -6.10
CA ALA A 49 -2.13 7.15 -4.99
C ALA A 49 -3.42 7.35 -4.17
N GLU A 50 -4.56 7.55 -4.83
CA GLU A 50 -5.87 7.63 -4.19
C GLU A 50 -6.22 6.35 -3.43
N TRP A 51 -5.95 5.18 -4.03
CA TRP A 51 -6.15 3.89 -3.38
C TRP A 51 -5.32 3.76 -2.10
N VAL A 52 -4.04 4.13 -2.13
CA VAL A 52 -3.16 4.11 -0.95
C VAL A 52 -3.67 5.04 0.14
N ALA A 53 -4.07 6.26 -0.20
CA ALA A 53 -4.63 7.21 0.78
C ALA A 53 -5.92 6.69 1.44
N ALA A 54 -6.79 6.08 0.63
CA ALA A 54 -8.03 5.46 1.11
C ALA A 54 -7.75 4.26 2.03
N GLU A 55 -6.79 3.41 1.66
CA GLU A 55 -6.42 2.23 2.45
C GLU A 55 -5.77 2.62 3.78
N LEU A 56 -4.86 3.60 3.79
CA LEU A 56 -4.28 4.17 5.01
C LEU A 56 -5.38 4.70 5.96
N THR A 57 -6.35 5.43 5.41
CA THR A 57 -7.51 5.91 6.18
C THR A 57 -8.35 4.74 6.72
N ARG A 58 -8.61 3.72 5.89
CA ARG A 58 -9.42 2.56 6.25
C ARG A 58 -8.82 1.76 7.41
N ILE A 59 -7.49 1.64 7.48
CA ILE A 59 -6.79 0.93 8.55
C ILE A 59 -6.55 1.79 9.81
N GLY A 60 -7.02 3.04 9.82
CA GLY A 60 -6.97 3.91 11.00
C GLY A 60 -5.72 4.79 11.09
N VAL A 61 -4.97 4.97 10.00
CA VAL A 61 -3.96 6.04 9.92
C VAL A 61 -4.70 7.36 9.62
N GLU A 62 -4.23 8.45 10.22
CA GLU A 62 -4.87 9.75 10.15
C GLU A 62 -4.16 10.68 9.14
N ASN A 63 -4.85 11.77 8.76
CA ASN A 63 -4.33 12.82 7.88
C ASN A 63 -3.74 12.31 6.55
N ALA A 64 -4.26 11.20 6.02
CA ALA A 64 -3.91 10.69 4.70
C ALA A 64 -4.26 11.73 3.62
N THR A 65 -3.24 12.29 2.99
CA THR A 65 -3.37 13.44 2.09
C THR A 65 -2.62 13.17 0.79
N LEU A 66 -3.28 13.47 -0.34
CA LEU A 66 -2.66 13.52 -1.65
C LEU A 66 -2.05 14.90 -1.87
N HIS A 67 -0.77 14.93 -2.25
CA HIS A 67 -0.06 16.16 -2.61
C HIS A 67 0.20 16.15 -4.11
N GLU A 68 -0.38 17.12 -4.81
CA GLU A 68 -0.07 17.36 -6.21
C GLU A 68 1.40 17.79 -6.34
N THR A 69 2.09 17.23 -7.34
CA THR A 69 3.46 17.64 -7.70
C THR A 69 3.52 18.04 -9.16
N SER A 70 4.69 18.43 -9.65
CA SER A 70 4.89 18.66 -11.08
C SER A 70 4.79 17.38 -11.93
N SER A 71 4.74 16.21 -11.30
CA SER A 71 4.63 14.90 -11.95
C SER A 71 3.61 14.06 -11.16
N HIS A 72 4.00 12.88 -10.69
CA HIS A 72 3.12 11.98 -9.96
C HIS A 72 2.85 12.48 -8.52
N PRO A 73 1.64 12.29 -7.98
CA PRO A 73 1.30 12.77 -6.65
C PRO A 73 2.14 12.09 -5.55
N ILE A 74 2.12 12.64 -4.34
CA ILE A 74 2.72 11.99 -3.16
C ILE A 74 1.64 11.78 -2.13
N VAL A 75 1.65 10.63 -1.45
CA VAL A 75 0.76 10.36 -0.31
C VAL A 75 1.54 10.52 0.97
N THR A 76 1.02 11.32 1.90
CA THR A 76 1.51 11.35 3.29
C THR A 76 0.38 10.98 4.22
N ALA A 77 0.67 10.29 5.31
CA ALA A 77 -0.26 10.02 6.40
C ALA A 77 0.52 9.88 7.70
N GLU A 78 -0.14 10.03 8.84
CA GLU A 78 0.49 9.97 10.15
C GLU A 78 -0.41 9.26 11.17
N TRP A 79 0.24 8.58 12.11
CA TRP A 79 -0.43 8.02 13.29
C TRP A 79 0.35 8.49 14.50
N LEU A 80 -0.25 9.40 15.28
CA LEU A 80 0.44 10.16 16.34
C LEU A 80 0.08 9.71 17.76
N HIS A 81 -0.52 8.53 17.91
CA HIS A 81 -1.02 8.02 19.20
C HIS A 81 0.03 7.25 20.03
N ALA A 82 1.30 7.29 19.64
CA ALA A 82 2.39 6.60 20.35
C ALA A 82 2.78 7.26 21.69
N GLY A 83 2.41 8.53 21.88
CA GLY A 83 2.76 9.32 23.06
C GLY A 83 4.06 10.13 22.90
N PRO A 84 4.31 11.13 23.79
CA PRO A 84 5.40 12.09 23.63
C PRO A 84 6.81 11.51 23.82
N ASP A 85 6.92 10.37 24.52
CA ASP A 85 8.20 9.71 24.79
C ASP A 85 8.56 8.65 23.72
N ALA A 86 7.67 8.42 22.75
CA ALA A 86 7.89 7.45 21.67
C ALA A 86 8.65 8.09 20.50
N PRO A 87 9.53 7.33 19.81
CA PRO A 87 10.20 7.83 18.62
C PRO A 87 9.23 7.96 17.45
N THR A 88 9.46 8.96 16.60
CA THR A 88 8.82 9.05 15.28
C THR A 88 9.54 8.14 14.29
N VAL A 89 8.79 7.29 13.59
CA VAL A 89 9.31 6.43 12.52
C VAL A 89 8.72 6.90 11.19
N LEU A 90 9.59 7.15 10.20
CA LEU A 90 9.18 7.42 8.83
C LEU A 90 9.27 6.13 8.00
N VAL A 91 8.15 5.74 7.39
CA VAL A 91 8.11 4.66 6.41
C VAL A 91 7.97 5.27 5.02
N TYR A 92 8.98 5.05 4.17
CA TYR A 92 8.99 5.50 2.78
C TYR A 92 8.78 4.29 1.85
N CYS A 93 7.85 4.43 0.90
CA CYS A 93 7.55 3.45 -0.13
C CYS A 93 7.20 4.17 -1.43
N HIS A 94 7.14 3.41 -2.52
CA HIS A 94 6.61 3.85 -3.82
C HIS A 94 5.44 2.95 -4.22
N TYR A 95 4.53 3.48 -5.03
CA TYR A 95 3.31 2.78 -5.48
C TYR A 95 3.22 2.70 -7.01
N ASP A 96 4.19 3.25 -7.72
CA ASP A 96 4.38 3.05 -9.15
C ASP A 96 5.21 1.80 -9.44
N VAL A 97 5.03 1.29 -10.65
CA VAL A 97 5.66 0.05 -11.12
C VAL A 97 6.37 0.27 -12.46
N GLN A 98 7.17 -0.72 -12.84
CA GLN A 98 7.86 -0.73 -14.12
C GLN A 98 6.93 -1.12 -15.28
N PRO A 99 7.27 -0.74 -16.53
CA PRO A 99 6.62 -1.27 -17.73
C PRO A 99 6.64 -2.80 -17.75
N THR A 100 5.64 -3.39 -18.42
CA THR A 100 5.41 -4.84 -18.39
C THR A 100 5.94 -5.58 -19.62
N ASP A 101 6.55 -4.86 -20.56
CA ASP A 101 7.11 -5.46 -21.77
C ASP A 101 8.29 -6.40 -21.47
N PRO A 102 8.44 -7.49 -22.25
CA PRO A 102 7.56 -7.91 -23.34
C PRO A 102 6.37 -8.77 -22.84
N LEU A 103 5.16 -8.45 -23.30
CA LEU A 103 3.92 -9.08 -22.81
C LEU A 103 3.81 -10.58 -23.11
N ASP A 104 4.49 -11.07 -24.14
CA ASP A 104 4.47 -12.48 -24.54
C ASP A 104 5.31 -13.41 -23.64
N GLU A 105 6.17 -12.85 -22.78
CA GLU A 105 6.89 -13.62 -21.76
C GLU A 105 6.06 -13.89 -20.50
N TRP A 106 4.90 -13.22 -20.36
CA TRP A 106 4.02 -13.42 -19.22
C TRP A 106 3.17 -14.66 -19.37
N ILE A 107 3.21 -15.55 -18.37
CA ILE A 107 2.30 -16.71 -18.30
C ILE A 107 0.84 -16.26 -18.08
N ARG A 108 0.65 -15.08 -17.46
CA ARG A 108 -0.66 -14.46 -17.17
C ARG A 108 -0.52 -12.95 -17.21
N ALA A 109 -1.59 -12.24 -17.58
CA ALA A 109 -1.54 -10.80 -17.73
C ALA A 109 -1.03 -10.11 -16.44
N PRO A 110 -0.15 -9.10 -16.55
CA PRO A 110 0.63 -8.55 -15.43
C PRO A 110 -0.22 -7.91 -14.33
N PHE A 111 -1.39 -7.37 -14.68
CA PHE A 111 -2.33 -6.72 -13.76
C PHE A 111 -3.59 -7.56 -13.49
N GLU A 112 -3.51 -8.88 -13.74
CA GLU A 112 -4.55 -9.85 -13.41
C GLU A 112 -4.06 -10.83 -12.32
N PRO A 113 -4.03 -10.41 -11.04
CA PRO A 113 -3.64 -11.26 -9.92
C PRO A 113 -4.65 -12.39 -9.67
N ARG A 114 -4.21 -13.39 -8.88
CA ARG A 114 -4.87 -14.69 -8.69
C ARG A 114 -6.24 -14.62 -8.05
#